data_AF-A0A832J9K8-F1
#
_entry.id   AF-A0A832J9K8-F1
#
_cell.length_a   1.000
_cell.length_b   1.000
_cell.length_c   1.000
_cell.angle_alpha   90.00
_cell.angle_beta   90.00
_cell.angle_gamma   90.00
#
_symmetry.space_group_name_H-M   'P 1'
#
loop_
_entity.id
_entity.type
_entity.pdbx_description
1 polymer ?
#
loop_
_entity_poly.entity_id
_entity_poly.type
_entity_poly.pdbx_seq_one_letter_code
_entity_poly.pdbx_strand_id
1 'polypeptide(L)'
;MFPGRLSREAVANGHLEPFLEESLSRAYRLLTTEIARALPYRWKGAFARMKGRQRDVEDIHAEAERITIEFFRRLPAIRRTLIKDVEAAFNGDPAALTYAEVVLCYPGLRAITSHRLAHELYKLDVPIIPRLMSEYTHSETGIDIHPGAEIGESFFIDHGTGVVIGETVKIGNRVKIYQGVTLGAKSFPLDEFGRPIKGIKRHPTIEDDVII
;
A
#
# COMPACT_ATOMS: atom_id res chain seq x y z
N MET A 1 -1.01 -0.56 -12.98
CA MET A 1 -0.82 -1.95 -12.51
C MET A 1 -1.51 -2.98 -13.41
N PHE A 2 -2.78 -2.75 -13.78
CA PHE A 2 -3.55 -3.62 -14.68
C PHE A 2 -4.01 -2.85 -15.95
N PRO A 3 -3.13 -2.65 -16.95
CA PRO A 3 -3.47 -1.85 -18.14
C PRO A 3 -4.65 -2.46 -18.91
N GLY A 4 -5.55 -1.61 -19.42
CA GLY A 4 -6.71 -2.03 -20.21
C GLY A 4 -7.84 -2.73 -19.43
N ARG A 5 -7.69 -2.92 -18.11
CA ARG A 5 -8.75 -3.49 -17.25
C ARG A 5 -9.44 -2.45 -16.38
N LEU A 6 -8.71 -1.42 -15.94
CA LEU A 6 -9.22 -0.37 -15.06
C LEU A 6 -9.28 1.02 -15.73
N SER A 7 -8.93 1.12 -17.01
CA SER A 7 -9.01 2.37 -17.78
C SER A 7 -10.42 2.58 -18.34
N ARG A 8 -10.85 3.85 -18.44
CA ARG A 8 -12.09 4.22 -19.15
C ARG A 8 -11.98 3.99 -20.66
N GLU A 9 -10.76 3.98 -21.19
CA GLU A 9 -10.46 3.79 -22.60
C GLU A 9 -10.03 2.35 -22.87
N ALA A 10 -10.57 1.75 -23.93
CA ALA A 10 -10.18 0.44 -24.40
C ALA A 10 -8.74 0.50 -24.95
N VAL A 11 -7.84 -0.32 -24.39
CA VAL A 11 -6.48 -0.46 -24.93
C VAL A 11 -6.55 -1.49 -26.05
N ALA A 12 -6.66 -1.03 -27.30
CA ALA A 12 -6.64 -1.90 -28.47
C ALA A 12 -5.27 -2.60 -28.62
N ASN A 13 -5.26 -3.79 -29.23
CA ASN A 13 -4.02 -4.52 -29.54
C ASN A 13 -3.09 -3.63 -30.37
N GLY A 14 -1.85 -3.43 -29.91
CA GLY A 14 -0.86 -2.52 -30.54
C GLY A 14 -0.73 -1.14 -29.88
N HIS A 15 -1.62 -0.77 -28.96
CA HIS A 15 -1.58 0.55 -28.28
C HIS A 15 -1.13 0.48 -26.82
N LEU A 16 -0.63 -0.67 -26.36
CA LEU A 16 -0.23 -0.88 -24.97
C LEU A 16 0.98 -0.01 -24.58
N GLU A 17 1.99 0.05 -25.44
CA GLU A 17 3.21 0.84 -25.19
C GLU A 17 2.89 2.35 -25.09
N PRO A 18 2.23 2.99 -26.07
CA PRO A 18 1.82 4.39 -25.94
C PRO A 18 0.96 4.67 -24.71
N PHE A 19 0.01 3.78 -24.41
CA PHE A 19 -0.84 3.91 -23.23
C PHE A 19 -0.03 3.89 -21.92
N LEU A 20 0.94 2.98 -21.82
CA LEU A 20 1.82 2.88 -20.65
C LEU A 20 2.71 4.10 -20.52
N GLU A 21 3.31 4.57 -21.62
CA GLU A 21 4.14 5.77 -21.63
C GLU A 21 3.37 7.00 -21.14
N GLU A 22 2.18 7.24 -21.68
CA GLU A 22 1.33 8.36 -21.28
C GLU A 22 0.91 8.24 -19.81
N SER A 23 0.44 7.07 -19.40
CA SER A 23 -0.01 6.80 -18.04
C SER A 23 1.11 6.99 -17.02
N LEU A 24 2.30 6.47 -17.31
CA LEU A 24 3.47 6.59 -16.43
C LEU A 24 3.99 8.02 -16.41
N SER A 25 4.05 8.71 -17.56
CA SER A 25 4.47 10.11 -17.65
C SER A 25 3.55 11.03 -16.85
N ARG A 26 2.22 10.82 -16.94
CA ARG A 26 1.25 11.56 -16.14
C ARG A 26 1.40 11.24 -14.65
N ALA A 27 1.50 9.96 -14.29
CA ALA A 27 1.66 9.55 -12.90
C ALA A 27 2.96 10.12 -12.29
N TYR A 28 4.05 10.16 -13.07
CA TYR A 28 5.33 10.73 -12.66
C TYR A 28 5.19 12.21 -12.28
N ARG A 29 4.61 13.03 -13.18
CA ARG A 29 4.44 14.47 -12.93
C ARG A 29 3.59 14.75 -11.70
N LEU A 30 2.45 14.04 -11.57
CA LEU A 30 1.53 14.22 -10.45
C LEU A 30 2.20 13.78 -9.14
N LEU A 31 2.81 12.60 -9.11
CA LEU A 31 3.41 12.06 -7.89
C LEU A 31 4.60 12.87 -7.43
N THR A 32 5.50 13.30 -8.32
CA THR A 32 6.64 14.16 -7.96
C THR A 32 6.17 15.48 -7.35
N THR A 33 5.10 16.07 -7.89
CA THR A 33 4.53 17.30 -7.35
C THR A 33 4.00 17.10 -5.93
N GLU A 34 3.24 16.03 -5.69
CA GLU A 34 2.70 15.77 -4.36
C GLU A 34 3.79 15.36 -3.36
N ILE A 35 4.79 14.58 -3.77
CA ILE A 35 5.93 14.24 -2.91
C ILE A 35 6.67 15.52 -2.50
N ALA A 36 6.96 16.43 -3.43
CA ALA A 36 7.61 17.70 -3.11
C ALA A 36 6.81 18.52 -2.06
N ARG A 37 5.47 18.53 -2.15
CA ARG A 37 4.60 19.18 -1.17
C ARG A 37 4.61 18.48 0.20
N ALA A 38 4.75 17.17 0.21
CA ALA A 38 4.76 16.38 1.43
C ALA A 38 6.12 16.40 2.15
N LEU A 39 7.23 16.48 1.43
CA LEU A 39 8.59 16.42 1.98
C LEU A 39 8.88 17.34 3.18
N PRO A 40 8.40 18.60 3.23
CA PRO A 40 8.55 19.46 4.42
C PRO A 40 7.99 18.88 5.73
N TYR A 41 7.11 17.88 5.65
CA TYR A 41 6.54 17.19 6.81
C TYR A 41 7.35 15.96 7.24
N ARG A 42 8.32 15.51 6.43
CA ARG A 42 9.17 14.34 6.73
C ARG A 42 9.90 14.49 8.06
N TRP A 43 10.29 15.71 8.43
CA TRP A 43 11.03 15.97 9.67
C TRP A 43 10.23 16.80 10.69
N LYS A 44 8.90 16.73 10.64
CA LYS A 44 8.04 17.40 11.62
C LYS A 44 7.39 16.39 12.58
N GLY A 45 7.20 16.82 13.83
CA GLY A 45 6.47 16.06 14.84
C GLY A 45 7.21 14.80 15.33
N ALA A 46 6.44 13.80 15.77
CA ALA A 46 6.97 12.57 16.35
C ALA A 46 7.80 11.74 15.36
N PHE A 47 7.50 11.84 14.05
CA PHE A 47 8.22 11.12 13.00
C PHE A 47 9.70 11.51 12.92
N ALA A 48 10.01 12.81 13.07
CA ALA A 48 11.38 13.33 13.08
C ALA A 48 12.22 12.82 14.26
N ARG A 49 11.57 12.55 15.40
CA ARG A 49 12.22 12.07 16.62
C ARG A 49 12.56 10.59 16.54
N MET A 50 11.77 9.81 15.80
CA MET A 50 11.94 8.36 15.67
C MET A 50 13.13 7.94 14.81
N LYS A 51 13.43 8.67 13.72
CA LYS A 51 14.47 8.31 12.75
C LYS A 51 15.83 8.94 13.04
N GLY A 52 15.94 9.72 14.12
CA GLY A 52 17.04 10.66 14.32
C GLY A 52 16.92 11.86 13.37
N ARG A 53 17.41 13.02 13.78
CA ARG A 53 17.38 14.22 12.94
C ARG A 53 18.29 14.01 11.73
N GLN A 54 17.72 13.60 10.59
CA GLN A 54 18.43 13.63 9.32
C GLN A 54 18.47 15.08 8.79
N ARG A 55 19.48 15.38 7.97
CA ARG A 55 19.72 16.70 7.38
C ARG A 55 18.45 17.23 6.72
N ASP A 56 18.25 18.55 6.83
CA ASP A 56 17.25 19.25 6.03
C ASP A 56 17.52 18.97 4.54
N VAL A 57 16.45 18.72 3.79
CA VAL A 57 16.55 18.48 2.35
C VAL A 57 16.88 19.82 1.69
N GLU A 58 18.12 19.97 1.20
CA GLU A 58 18.59 21.22 0.58
C GLU A 58 17.81 21.57 -0.69
N ASP A 59 17.47 20.55 -1.50
CA ASP A 59 16.63 20.67 -2.69
C ASP A 59 15.46 19.69 -2.65
N ILE A 60 14.28 20.21 -2.31
CA ILE A 60 13.03 19.45 -2.20
C ILE A 60 12.62 18.84 -3.54
N HIS A 61 12.86 19.55 -4.65
CA HIS A 61 12.44 19.10 -5.98
C HIS A 61 13.32 17.97 -6.47
N ALA A 62 14.63 18.09 -6.32
CA ALA A 62 15.57 17.01 -6.65
C ALA A 62 15.32 15.75 -5.81
N GLU A 63 15.04 15.91 -4.52
CA GLU A 63 14.71 14.77 -3.64
C GLU A 63 13.38 14.12 -4.02
N ALA A 64 12.34 14.91 -4.33
CA ALA A 64 11.06 14.39 -4.79
C ALA A 64 11.21 13.61 -6.09
N GLU A 65 11.97 14.12 -7.04
CA GLU A 65 12.28 13.43 -8.29
C GLU A 65 13.02 12.12 -8.05
N ARG A 66 14.07 12.13 -7.22
CA ARG A 66 14.81 10.92 -6.83
C ARG A 66 13.90 9.85 -6.25
N ILE A 67 12.99 10.23 -5.35
CA ILE A 67 12.02 9.32 -4.73
C ILE A 67 11.05 8.78 -5.78
N THR A 68 10.49 9.64 -6.64
CA THR A 68 9.56 9.20 -7.69
C THR A 68 10.22 8.20 -8.62
N ILE A 69 11.43 8.48 -9.09
CA ILE A 69 12.18 7.55 -9.96
C ILE A 69 12.38 6.21 -9.26
N GLU A 70 12.80 6.23 -7.99
CA GLU A 70 13.00 5.01 -7.21
C GLU A 70 11.69 4.23 -7.00
N PHE A 71 10.59 4.90 -6.72
CA PHE A 71 9.26 4.28 -6.64
C PHE A 71 8.87 3.62 -7.96
N PHE A 72 9.09 4.30 -9.09
CA PHE A 72 8.76 3.78 -10.42
C PHE A 72 9.58 2.53 -10.77
N ARG A 73 10.86 2.47 -10.37
CA ARG A 73 11.70 1.26 -10.52
C ARG A 73 11.14 0.04 -9.80
N ARG A 74 10.33 0.23 -8.75
CA ARG A 74 9.71 -0.85 -7.98
C ARG A 74 8.41 -1.37 -8.57
N LEU A 75 7.75 -0.62 -9.46
CA LEU A 75 6.45 -0.99 -10.05
C LEU A 75 6.45 -2.39 -10.69
N PRO A 76 7.49 -2.85 -11.44
CA PRO A 76 7.49 -4.21 -11.97
C PRO A 76 7.46 -5.29 -10.90
N ALA A 77 8.17 -5.08 -9.78
CA ALA A 77 8.17 -6.02 -8.66
C ALA A 77 6.80 -6.05 -7.97
N ILE A 78 6.22 -4.87 -7.69
CA ILE A 78 4.88 -4.75 -7.13
C ILE A 78 3.86 -5.47 -8.02
N ARG A 79 3.96 -5.30 -9.35
CA ARG A 79 3.06 -5.97 -10.30
C ARG A 79 3.18 -7.48 -10.24
N ARG A 80 4.39 -8.04 -10.13
CA ARG A 80 4.59 -9.49 -9.99
C ARG A 80 3.91 -10.03 -8.74
N THR A 81 4.03 -9.33 -7.62
CA THR A 81 3.35 -9.73 -6.37
C THR A 81 1.83 -9.63 -6.51
N LEU A 82 1.31 -8.55 -7.12
CA LEU A 82 -0.13 -8.40 -7.34
C LEU A 82 -0.73 -9.49 -8.24
N ILE A 83 0.03 -10.01 -9.21
CA ILE A 83 -0.42 -11.16 -10.00
C ILE A 83 -0.63 -12.38 -9.10
N LYS A 84 0.27 -12.64 -8.15
CA LYS A 84 0.11 -13.72 -7.17
C LYS A 84 -1.08 -13.50 -6.23
N ASP A 85 -1.39 -12.26 -5.88
CA ASP A 85 -2.58 -11.94 -5.06
C ASP A 85 -3.88 -12.16 -5.85
N VAL A 86 -3.89 -11.84 -7.15
CA VAL A 86 -5.01 -12.15 -8.05
C VAL A 86 -5.22 -13.67 -8.14
N GLU A 87 -4.14 -14.43 -8.27
CA GLU A 87 -4.19 -15.90 -8.26
C GLU A 87 -4.70 -16.44 -6.92
N ALA A 88 -4.25 -15.88 -5.79
CA ALA A 88 -4.70 -16.27 -4.46
C ALA A 88 -6.20 -15.98 -4.24
N ALA A 89 -6.69 -14.84 -4.73
CA ALA A 89 -8.11 -14.49 -4.65
C ALA A 89 -8.97 -15.42 -5.52
N PHE A 90 -8.58 -15.66 -6.77
CA PHE A 90 -9.30 -16.58 -7.66
C PHE A 90 -9.37 -18.01 -7.12
N ASN A 91 -8.24 -18.55 -6.64
CA ASN A 91 -8.21 -19.89 -6.05
C ASN A 91 -8.85 -19.93 -4.66
N GLY A 92 -8.92 -18.77 -3.99
CA GLY A 92 -9.39 -18.63 -2.62
C GLY A 92 -10.90 -18.48 -2.49
N ASP A 93 -11.60 -18.10 -3.56
CA ASP A 93 -13.05 -17.97 -3.63
C ASP A 93 -13.62 -18.87 -4.72
N PRO A 94 -14.33 -19.97 -4.36
CA PRO A 94 -14.99 -20.85 -5.33
C PRO A 94 -16.03 -20.17 -6.22
N ALA A 95 -16.53 -18.99 -5.83
CA ALA A 95 -17.48 -18.21 -6.62
C ALA A 95 -16.81 -17.35 -7.71
N ALA A 96 -15.48 -17.18 -7.66
CA ALA A 96 -14.73 -16.44 -8.68
C ALA A 96 -14.72 -17.22 -10.01
N LEU A 97 -15.34 -16.66 -11.05
CA LEU A 97 -15.44 -17.35 -12.34
C LEU A 97 -14.27 -17.03 -13.26
N THR A 98 -13.64 -15.86 -13.08
CA THR A 98 -12.50 -15.44 -13.90
C THR A 98 -11.53 -14.54 -13.14
N TYR A 99 -10.25 -14.55 -13.51
CA TYR A 99 -9.29 -13.53 -13.05
C TYR A 99 -9.72 -12.10 -13.40
N ALA A 100 -10.49 -11.94 -14.48
CA ALA A 100 -10.99 -10.63 -14.90
C ALA A 100 -11.95 -10.04 -13.88
N GLU A 101 -12.89 -10.85 -13.39
CA GLU A 101 -13.83 -10.48 -12.33
C GLU A 101 -13.09 -10.04 -11.06
N VAL A 102 -12.13 -10.86 -10.61
CA VAL A 102 -11.27 -10.54 -9.46
C VAL A 102 -10.59 -9.17 -9.62
N VAL A 103 -9.97 -8.91 -10.79
CA VAL A 103 -9.28 -7.64 -11.06
C VAL A 103 -10.22 -6.45 -11.13
N LEU A 104 -11.44 -6.65 -11.62
CA LEU A 104 -12.40 -5.57 -11.89
C LEU A 104 -13.19 -5.13 -10.67
N CYS A 105 -13.62 -6.07 -9.81
CA CYS A 105 -14.61 -5.75 -8.78
C CYS A 105 -14.30 -6.27 -7.36
N TYR A 106 -13.19 -6.98 -7.11
CA TYR A 106 -12.94 -7.49 -5.75
C TYR A 106 -12.36 -6.38 -4.85
N PRO A 107 -13.07 -5.99 -3.76
CA PRO A 107 -12.65 -4.90 -2.89
C PRO A 107 -11.35 -5.22 -2.15
N GLY A 108 -11.14 -6.50 -1.78
CA GLY A 108 -9.90 -6.98 -1.18
C GLY A 108 -8.68 -6.71 -2.05
N LEU A 109 -8.75 -7.04 -3.35
CA LEU A 109 -7.65 -6.76 -4.27
C LEU A 109 -7.41 -5.26 -4.46
N ARG A 110 -8.47 -4.44 -4.48
CA ARG A 110 -8.34 -2.97 -4.54
C ARG A 110 -7.57 -2.44 -3.33
N ALA A 111 -7.91 -2.89 -2.12
CA ALA A 111 -7.22 -2.56 -0.89
C ALA A 111 -5.75 -3.00 -0.88
N ILE A 112 -5.48 -4.25 -1.28
CA ILE A 112 -4.12 -4.79 -1.37
C ILE A 112 -3.28 -4.02 -2.40
N THR A 113 -3.85 -3.69 -3.56
CA THR A 113 -3.17 -2.91 -4.61
C THR A 113 -2.73 -1.54 -4.09
N SER A 114 -3.65 -0.82 -3.44
CA SER A 114 -3.35 0.48 -2.84
C SER A 114 -2.30 0.37 -1.73
N HIS A 115 -2.45 -0.62 -0.84
CA HIS A 115 -1.50 -0.87 0.23
C HIS A 115 -0.09 -1.15 -0.29
N ARG A 116 0.09 -2.04 -1.28
CA ARG A 116 1.42 -2.35 -1.81
C ARG A 116 2.12 -1.15 -2.44
N LEU A 117 1.37 -0.26 -3.09
CA LEU A 117 1.92 1.01 -3.61
C LEU A 117 2.26 1.98 -2.47
N ALA A 118 1.34 2.15 -1.51
CA ALA A 118 1.53 3.02 -0.34
C ALA A 118 2.70 2.55 0.53
N HIS A 119 2.87 1.24 0.71
CA HIS A 119 3.94 0.63 1.49
C HIS A 119 5.32 0.95 0.92
N GLU A 120 5.47 0.95 -0.42
CA GLU A 120 6.74 1.32 -1.03
C GLU A 120 7.05 2.82 -0.88
N LEU A 121 6.04 3.70 -0.93
CA LEU A 121 6.21 5.12 -0.59
C LEU A 121 6.53 5.31 0.90
N TYR A 122 5.93 4.53 1.80
CA TYR A 122 6.24 4.53 3.23
C TYR A 122 7.69 4.11 3.49
N LYS A 123 8.18 3.07 2.80
CA LYS A 123 9.58 2.62 2.86
C LYS A 123 10.58 3.63 2.29
N LEU A 124 10.12 4.53 1.42
CA LEU A 124 10.89 5.67 0.92
C LEU A 124 10.80 6.90 1.83
N ASP A 125 10.29 6.72 3.05
CA ASP A 125 10.06 7.77 4.05
C ASP A 125 9.25 8.95 3.47
N VAL A 126 8.31 8.69 2.56
CA VAL A 126 7.37 9.71 2.06
C VAL A 126 6.33 9.98 3.16
N PRO A 127 6.24 11.20 3.69
CA PRO A 127 5.27 11.52 4.73
C PRO A 127 3.87 11.69 4.13
N ILE A 128 2.82 11.50 4.95
CA ILE A 128 1.41 11.78 4.66
C ILE A 128 0.80 10.93 3.53
N ILE A 129 1.35 10.98 2.32
CA ILE A 129 0.81 10.34 1.10
C ILE A 129 0.48 8.86 1.30
N PRO A 130 1.36 8.00 1.89
CA PRO A 130 1.03 6.60 2.11
C PRO A 130 -0.24 6.40 2.95
N ARG A 131 -0.42 7.22 3.98
CA ARG A 131 -1.61 7.15 4.85
C ARG A 131 -2.84 7.72 4.16
N LEU A 132 -2.68 8.78 3.37
CA LEU A 132 -3.78 9.31 2.56
C LEU A 132 -4.32 8.26 1.58
N MET A 133 -3.43 7.49 0.94
CA MET A 133 -3.81 6.39 0.06
C MET A 133 -4.56 5.27 0.80
N SER A 134 -4.09 4.88 2.00
CA SER A 134 -4.77 3.85 2.79
C SER A 134 -6.16 4.31 3.23
N GLU A 135 -6.30 5.53 3.74
CA GLU A 135 -7.60 6.09 4.16
C GLU A 135 -8.58 6.27 2.99
N TYR A 136 -8.08 6.71 1.83
CA TYR A 136 -8.90 6.77 0.62
C TYR A 136 -9.49 5.38 0.30
N THR A 137 -8.65 4.35 0.36
CA THR A 137 -9.09 2.98 0.03
C THR A 137 -9.97 2.38 1.11
N HIS A 138 -9.71 2.72 2.38
CA HIS A 138 -10.58 2.38 3.50
C HIS A 138 -11.99 2.93 3.29
N SER A 139 -12.12 4.18 2.84
CA SER A 139 -13.44 4.77 2.59
C SER A 139 -14.21 4.10 1.43
N GLU A 140 -13.51 3.59 0.41
CA GLU A 140 -14.14 2.90 -0.72
C GLU A 140 -14.48 1.42 -0.45
N THR A 141 -13.74 0.75 0.45
CA THR A 141 -13.81 -0.71 0.61
C THR A 141 -14.16 -1.19 2.01
N GLY A 142 -14.08 -0.32 3.02
CA GLY A 142 -14.19 -0.68 4.43
C GLY A 142 -12.97 -1.44 4.99
N ILE A 143 -11.88 -1.58 4.23
CA ILE A 143 -10.65 -2.29 4.63
C ILE A 143 -9.58 -1.25 5.02
N ASP A 144 -9.21 -1.20 6.30
CA ASP A 144 -8.15 -0.33 6.82
C ASP A 144 -6.81 -1.10 6.92
N ILE A 145 -5.84 -0.74 6.07
CA ILE A 145 -4.50 -1.32 6.12
C ILE A 145 -3.49 -0.19 6.30
N HIS A 146 -2.81 -0.15 7.45
CA HIS A 146 -1.75 0.82 7.66
C HIS A 146 -0.62 0.61 6.63
N PRO A 147 -0.09 1.68 6.01
CA PRO A 147 0.96 1.56 4.99
C PRO A 147 2.27 0.95 5.52
N GLY A 148 2.47 0.94 6.84
CA GLY A 148 3.62 0.32 7.50
C GLY A 148 3.53 -1.19 7.67
N ALA A 149 2.35 -1.80 7.52
CA ALA A 149 2.19 -3.25 7.66
C ALA A 149 3.05 -3.99 6.62
N GLU A 150 3.71 -5.06 7.03
CA GLU A 150 4.50 -5.92 6.13
C GLU A 150 3.63 -7.11 5.73
N ILE A 151 3.37 -7.28 4.42
CA ILE A 151 2.48 -8.32 3.90
C ILE A 151 3.18 -9.13 2.81
N GLY A 152 3.29 -10.45 3.03
CA GLY A 152 3.85 -11.41 2.09
C GLY A 152 3.07 -11.54 0.78
N GLU A 153 3.46 -12.52 -0.04
CA GLU A 153 2.85 -12.76 -1.35
C GLU A 153 1.61 -13.67 -1.25
N SER A 154 0.78 -13.66 -2.31
CA SER A 154 -0.44 -14.48 -2.38
C SER A 154 -1.40 -14.19 -1.23
N PHE A 155 -1.55 -12.92 -0.89
CA PHE A 155 -2.44 -12.47 0.18
C PHE A 155 -3.84 -12.23 -0.37
N PHE A 156 -4.86 -12.71 0.34
CA PHE A 156 -6.25 -12.57 -0.07
C PHE A 156 -7.12 -12.06 1.08
N ILE A 157 -7.87 -11.00 0.82
CA ILE A 157 -8.94 -10.52 1.70
C ILE A 157 -10.27 -10.79 1.01
N ASP A 158 -11.10 -11.64 1.60
CA ASP A 158 -12.42 -11.97 1.10
C ASP A 158 -13.49 -11.13 1.80
N HIS A 159 -14.43 -10.56 1.03
CA HIS A 159 -15.40 -9.52 1.41
C HIS A 159 -14.79 -8.23 2.00
N GLY A 160 -14.07 -8.34 3.12
CA GLY A 160 -13.13 -7.34 3.64
C GLY A 160 -13.70 -6.22 4.50
N THR A 161 -14.99 -5.89 4.42
CA THR A 161 -15.58 -4.79 5.22
C THR A 161 -15.27 -4.95 6.71
N GLY A 162 -14.69 -3.93 7.33
CA GLY A 162 -14.34 -3.91 8.75
C GLY A 162 -13.00 -4.57 9.09
N VAL A 163 -12.21 -5.00 8.09
CA VAL A 163 -10.83 -5.44 8.33
C VAL A 163 -9.97 -4.26 8.76
N VAL A 164 -9.15 -4.47 9.81
CA VAL A 164 -8.19 -3.48 10.33
C VAL A 164 -6.82 -4.14 10.52
N ILE A 165 -5.79 -3.63 9.83
CA ILE A 165 -4.41 -4.15 9.90
C ILE A 165 -3.47 -3.02 10.35
N GLY A 166 -2.92 -3.16 11.56
CA GLY A 166 -2.11 -2.12 12.20
C GLY A 166 -0.69 -1.96 11.67
N GLU A 167 -0.06 -0.82 12.00
CA GLU A 167 1.24 -0.37 11.46
C GLU A 167 2.36 -1.40 11.51
N THR A 168 2.46 -2.17 12.58
CA THR A 168 3.60 -3.07 12.78
C THR A 168 3.20 -4.53 12.61
N VAL A 169 2.06 -4.80 11.97
CA VAL A 169 1.66 -6.17 11.63
C VAL A 169 2.70 -6.73 10.65
N LYS A 170 3.03 -8.01 10.80
CA LYS A 170 3.79 -8.77 9.82
C LYS A 170 2.94 -9.96 9.39
N ILE A 171 2.67 -10.12 8.11
CA ILE A 171 1.88 -11.21 7.54
C ILE A 171 2.78 -12.00 6.60
N GLY A 172 2.81 -13.32 6.77
CA GLY A 172 3.50 -14.27 5.90
C GLY A 172 2.84 -14.41 4.53
N ASN A 173 3.20 -15.48 3.82
CA ASN A 173 2.68 -15.78 2.48
C ASN A 173 1.41 -16.62 2.54
N ARG A 174 0.57 -16.55 1.51
CA ARG A 174 -0.63 -17.39 1.36
C ARG A 174 -1.64 -17.24 2.50
N VAL A 175 -1.66 -16.07 3.14
CA VAL A 175 -2.63 -15.76 4.20
C VAL A 175 -3.96 -15.31 3.60
N LYS A 176 -5.05 -15.78 4.20
CA LYS A 176 -6.42 -15.37 3.87
C LYS A 176 -7.08 -14.69 5.07
N ILE A 177 -7.76 -13.57 4.83
CA ILE A 177 -8.49 -12.82 5.86
C ILE A 177 -9.93 -12.58 5.41
N TYR A 178 -10.89 -12.82 6.30
CA TYR A 178 -12.30 -12.49 6.12
C TYR A 178 -12.69 -11.14 6.73
N GLN A 179 -13.94 -10.71 6.48
CA GLN A 179 -14.51 -9.47 6.99
C GLN A 179 -14.39 -9.30 8.51
N GLY A 180 -14.25 -8.07 8.98
CA GLY A 180 -14.24 -7.72 10.41
C GLY A 180 -12.97 -8.11 11.20
N VAL A 181 -12.01 -8.80 10.59
CA VAL A 181 -10.77 -9.21 11.27
C VAL A 181 -9.95 -7.99 11.68
N THR A 182 -9.56 -7.95 12.96
CA THR A 182 -8.71 -6.89 13.52
C THR A 182 -7.35 -7.44 13.93
N LEU A 183 -6.29 -7.04 13.23
CA LEU A 183 -4.89 -7.25 13.59
C LEU A 183 -4.35 -5.98 14.27
N GLY A 184 -4.94 -5.67 15.43
CA GLY A 184 -4.71 -4.45 16.22
C GLY A 184 -3.71 -4.62 17.37
N ALA A 185 -3.55 -3.58 18.19
CA ALA A 185 -2.74 -3.60 19.40
C ALA A 185 -3.64 -3.66 20.65
N LYS A 186 -3.29 -4.48 21.64
CA LYS A 186 -4.02 -4.56 22.92
C LYS A 186 -3.78 -3.33 23.80
N SER A 187 -2.55 -2.84 23.82
CA SER A 187 -2.10 -1.67 24.58
C SER A 187 -0.78 -1.16 24.01
N PHE A 188 -0.41 0.08 24.31
CA PHE A 188 0.87 0.67 23.93
C PHE A 188 1.51 1.36 25.15
N PRO A 189 2.85 1.26 25.32
CA PRO A 189 3.55 1.97 26.37
C PRO A 189 3.47 3.49 26.14
N LEU A 190 3.48 4.22 27.25
CA LEU A 190 3.47 5.67 27.29
C LEU A 190 4.86 6.18 27.70
N ASP A 191 5.24 7.35 27.21
CA ASP A 191 6.44 8.06 27.68
C ASP A 191 6.23 8.66 29.08
N GLU A 192 7.27 9.30 29.62
CA GLU A 192 7.24 9.96 30.94
C GLU A 192 6.17 11.07 31.06
N PHE A 193 5.60 11.51 29.93
CA PHE A 193 4.54 12.51 29.85
C PHE A 193 3.17 11.91 29.51
N GLY A 194 3.03 10.57 29.54
CA GLY A 194 1.78 9.88 29.26
C GLY A 194 1.40 9.81 27.78
N ARG A 195 2.34 10.04 26.85
CA ARG A 195 2.08 10.02 25.40
C ARG A 195 2.45 8.66 24.80
N PRO A 196 1.70 8.13 23.82
CA PRO A 196 2.03 6.84 23.20
C PRO A 196 3.42 6.85 22.56
N ILE A 197 4.26 5.89 22.95
CA ILE A 197 5.57 5.67 22.32
C ILE A 197 5.32 5.19 20.89
N LYS A 198 5.97 5.85 19.92
CA LYS A 198 5.82 5.58 18.49
C LYS A 198 6.97 4.70 17.99
N GLY A 199 6.73 3.93 16.93
CA GLY A 199 7.77 3.15 16.24
C GLY A 199 8.09 1.76 16.78
N ILE A 200 7.42 1.32 17.84
CA ILE A 200 7.65 0.01 18.44
C ILE A 200 6.68 -1.05 17.89
N LYS A 201 7.17 -2.29 17.74
CA LYS A 201 6.35 -3.46 17.40
C LYS A 201 5.32 -3.69 18.51
N ARG A 202 4.04 -3.68 18.13
CA ARG A 202 2.90 -3.78 19.05
C ARG A 202 1.67 -4.51 18.48
N HIS A 203 1.77 -4.93 17.22
CA HIS A 203 0.73 -5.67 16.52
C HIS A 203 1.21 -7.11 16.22
N PRO A 204 0.32 -8.07 15.93
CA PRO A 204 0.66 -9.48 15.71
C PRO A 204 1.63 -9.76 14.56
N THR A 205 2.16 -10.98 14.55
CA THR A 205 2.79 -11.59 13.38
C THR A 205 1.93 -12.80 12.99
N ILE A 206 1.53 -12.89 11.72
CA ILE A 206 0.75 -13.98 11.15
C ILE A 206 1.70 -14.78 10.24
N GLU A 207 1.81 -16.08 10.47
CA GLU A 207 2.68 -16.96 9.69
C GLU A 207 2.06 -17.36 8.35
N ASP A 208 2.81 -18.10 7.54
CA ASP A 208 2.37 -18.58 6.24
C ASP A 208 1.12 -19.49 6.36
N ASP A 209 0.29 -19.50 5.31
CA ASP A 209 -0.88 -20.39 5.15
C ASP A 209 -2.02 -20.21 6.18
N VAL A 210 -1.96 -19.17 7.02
CA VAL A 210 -3.00 -18.88 8.01
C VAL A 210 -4.27 -18.35 7.34
N ILE A 211 -5.43 -18.81 7.84
CA ILE A 211 -6.75 -18.30 7.48
C ILE A 211 -7.39 -17.73 8.76
N ILE A 212 -7.92 -16.51 8.67
CA ILE A 212 -8.56 -15.78 9.77
C ILE A 212 -9.95 -15.34 9.37
#